data_AF-A0A750B919-F1
#
_entry.id   AF-A0A750B919-F1
#
_cell.length_a   1.000
_cell.length_b   1.000
_cell.length_c   1.000
_cell.angle_alpha   90.00
_cell.angle_beta   90.00
_cell.angle_gamma   90.00
#
_symmetry.space_group_name_H-M   'P 1'
#
loop_
_entity.id
_entity.type
_entity.pdbx_description
1 polymer ?
#
loop_
_entity_poly.entity_id
_entity_poly.type
_entity_poly.pdbx_seq_one_letter_code
_entity_poly.pdbx_strand_id
1 'polypeptide(L)' 'MPTVTVTTELTDSQAMALAQFVKRLTWSEMRACAVDDDETWVMKDAIQTLQKSLADAGFSPR' A
#
# COMPACT_ATOMS: atom_id res chain seq x y z
N MET A 1 8.19 0.48 17.23
CA MET A 1 6.76 0.18 17.44
C MET A 1 6.54 -1.31 17.24
N PRO A 2 5.64 -1.97 17.99
CA PRO A 2 5.32 -3.38 17.77
C PRO A 2 4.67 -3.57 16.40
N THR A 3 4.94 -4.70 15.75
CA THR A 3 4.36 -5.06 14.45
C THR A 3 2.98 -5.67 14.61
N VAL A 4 2.04 -5.31 13.75
CA VAL A 4 0.69 -5.90 13.68
C VAL A 4 0.51 -6.56 12.32
N THR A 5 -0.02 -7.79 12.31
CA THR A 5 -0.37 -8.50 11.07
C THR A 5 -1.82 -8.24 10.72
N VAL A 6 -2.07 -7.82 9.47
CA VAL A 6 -3.42 -7.66 8.91
C VAL A 6 -3.59 -8.67 7.78
N THR A 7 -4.64 -9.50 7.84
CA THR A 7 -4.94 -10.53 6.83
C THR A 7 -6.20 -10.17 6.06
N THR A 8 -6.15 -10.25 4.73
CA THR A 8 -7.28 -9.95 3.84
C THR A 8 -7.32 -10.92 2.67
N GLU A 9 -8.52 -11.37 2.30
CA GLU A 9 -8.76 -12.16 1.09
C GLU A 9 -9.19 -11.24 -0.05
N LEU A 10 -8.55 -11.37 -1.22
CA LEU A 10 -8.84 -10.60 -2.42
C LEU A 10 -8.96 -11.56 -3.60
N THR A 11 -9.88 -11.27 -4.53
CA THR A 11 -9.83 -11.92 -5.85
C THR A 11 -8.57 -11.50 -6.59
N ASP A 12 -8.11 -12.30 -7.56
CA ASP A 12 -6.96 -11.96 -8.41
C ASP A 12 -7.12 -10.57 -9.06
N SER A 13 -8.33 -10.22 -9.48
CA SER A 13 -8.64 -8.91 -10.07
C SER A 13 -8.50 -7.77 -9.07
N GLN A 14 -8.93 -7.97 -7.83
CA GLN A 14 -8.78 -6.97 -6.75
C GLN A 14 -7.31 -6.81 -6.36
N ALA A 15 -6.58 -7.91 -6.18
CA ALA A 15 -5.17 -7.90 -5.84
C ALA A 15 -4.33 -7.19 -6.91
N MET A 16 -4.57 -7.50 -8.19
CA MET A 16 -3.89 -6.84 -9.31
C MET A 16 -4.23 -5.35 -9.40
N ALA A 17 -5.51 -4.98 -9.25
CA ALA A 17 -5.92 -3.58 -9.28
C ALA A 17 -5.30 -2.79 -8.12
N LEU A 18 -5.29 -3.36 -6.92
CA LEU A 18 -4.69 -2.76 -5.74
C LEU A 18 -3.18 -2.59 -5.93
N ALA A 19 -2.48 -3.61 -6.42
CA ALA A 19 -1.04 -3.57 -6.69
C ALA A 19 -0.67 -2.43 -7.65
N GLN A 20 -1.46 -2.23 -8.70
CA GLN A 20 -1.25 -1.14 -9.65
C GLN A 20 -1.56 0.23 -9.05
N PHE A 21 -2.62 0.33 -8.24
CA PHE A 21 -2.98 1.56 -7.55
C PHE A 21 -1.87 2.00 -6.59
N VAL A 22 -1.45 1.10 -5.69
CA VAL A 22 -0.43 1.44 -4.69
C VAL A 22 0.93 1.74 -5.32
N LYS A 23 1.26 1.20 -6.50
CA LYS A 23 2.47 1.59 -7.25
C LYS A 23 2.41 3.03 -7.79
N ARG A 24 1.24 3.46 -8.25
CA ARG A 24 1.07 4.77 -8.89
C ARG A 24 0.85 5.89 -7.88
N LEU A 25 0.53 5.54 -6.64
CA LEU A 25 0.26 6.50 -5.58
C LEU A 25 1.43 7.46 -5.37
N THR A 26 1.14 8.76 -5.40
CA THR A 26 2.13 9.81 -5.19
C THR A 26 2.03 10.42 -3.79
N TRP A 27 3.07 11.17 -3.41
CA TRP A 27 3.07 11.95 -2.17
C TRP A 27 1.85 12.87 -2.06
N SER A 28 1.47 13.53 -3.17
CA SER A 28 0.36 14.49 -3.15
C SER A 28 -0.98 13.84 -2.79
N GLU A 29 -1.24 12.62 -3.30
CA GLU A 29 -2.47 11.89 -3.01
C GLU A 29 -2.48 11.38 -1.56
N MET A 30 -1.35 10.85 -1.08
CA MET A 30 -1.20 10.45 0.32
C MET A 30 -1.41 11.64 1.26
N ARG A 31 -0.77 12.77 0.95
CA ARG A 31 -0.83 13.99 1.77
C ARG A 31 -2.22 14.61 1.81
N ALA A 32 -2.98 14.50 0.72
CA ALA A 32 -4.36 14.97 0.67
C ALA A 32 -5.30 14.18 1.60
N CYS A 33 -4.96 12.93 1.93
CA CYS A 33 -5.72 12.10 2.85
C CYS A 33 -5.24 12.19 4.31
N ALA A 34 -3.98 12.58 4.53
CA ALA A 34 -3.38 12.70 5.85
C ALA A 34 -3.70 14.04 6.54
N VAL A 35 -3.73 14.04 7.86
CA VAL A 35 -3.83 15.22 8.72
C VAL A 35 -2.57 16.09 8.54
N ASP A 36 -1.40 15.47 8.57
CA ASP A 36 -0.10 16.14 8.48
C ASP A 36 0.94 15.34 7.68
N ASP A 37 2.14 15.92 7.57
CA ASP A 37 3.25 15.32 6.83
C ASP A 37 3.79 14.07 7.55
N ASP A 38 3.72 14.02 8.88
CA ASP A 38 4.18 12.90 9.68
C ASP A 38 3.30 11.66 9.45
N GLU A 39 1.98 11.83 9.46
CA GLU A 39 1.04 10.77 9.09
C GLU A 39 1.24 10.35 7.63
N THR A 40 1.54 11.29 6.73
CA THR A 40 1.84 10.97 5.32
C THR A 40 3.05 10.03 5.19
N TRP A 41 4.12 10.26 5.97
CA TRP A 41 5.28 9.37 6.00
C TRP A 41 4.93 7.99 6.55
N VAL A 42 4.13 7.91 7.63
CA VAL A 42 3.67 6.64 8.20
C VAL A 42 2.82 5.85 7.20
N MET A 43 1.89 6.51 6.49
CA MET A 43 1.08 5.91 5.44
C MET A 43 1.96 5.38 4.30
N LYS A 44 2.94 6.16 3.84
CA LYS A 44 3.87 5.76 2.79
C LYS A 44 4.62 4.48 3.15
N ASP A 45 5.14 4.38 4.37
CA ASP A 45 5.88 3.19 4.82
C ASP A 45 4.98 1.95 4.92
N ALA A 46 3.73 2.12 5.37
CA ALA A 46 2.73 1.05 5.35
C ALA A 46 2.40 0.61 3.91
N ILE A 47 2.24 1.55 2.98
CA ILE A 47 1.99 1.27 1.56
C ILE A 47 3.16 0.51 0.93
N GLN A 48 4.41 0.86 1.26
CA GLN A 48 5.60 0.13 0.79
C GLN A 48 5.61 -1.33 1.29
N THR A 49 5.17 -1.54 2.53
CA THR A 49 5.02 -2.90 3.08
C THR A 49 3.93 -3.68 2.34
N LEU A 50 2.79 -3.03 2.06
CA LEU A 50 1.70 -3.63 1.28
C LEU A 50 2.11 -3.97 -0.16
N GLN A 51 2.87 -3.08 -0.83
CA GLN A 51 3.43 -3.33 -2.16
C GLN A 51 4.29 -4.59 -2.17
N LYS A 52 5.14 -4.77 -1.15
CA LYS A 52 5.98 -5.96 -1.01
C LYS A 52 5.13 -7.22 -0.85
N SER A 53 4.14 -7.21 0.04
CA SER A 53 3.25 -8.35 0.25
C SER A 53 2.47 -8.75 -1.01
N LEU A 54 2.02 -7.77 -1.80
CA LEU A 54 1.34 -8.03 -3.07
C LEU A 54 2.30 -8.64 -4.10
N ALA A 55 3.54 -8.15 -4.19
CA ALA A 55 4.56 -8.71 -5.06
C ALA A 55 4.95 -10.14 -4.65
N ASP A 56 5.11 -10.41 -3.36
CA ASP A 56 5.39 -11.74 -2.80
C ASP A 56 4.24 -12.73 -3.07
N ALA A 57 3.01 -12.24 -3.14
CA ALA A 57 1.82 -13.00 -3.55
C ALA A 57 1.68 -13.19 -5.08
N GLY A 58 2.64 -12.72 -5.87
CA GLY A 58 2.65 -12.86 -7.35
C GLY A 58 1.98 -11.71 -8.11
N PHE A 59 1.45 -10.71 -7.41
CA PHE A 59 0.85 -9.52 -8.00
C PHE A 59 1.89 -8.40 -8.09
N SER A 60 2.94 -8.62 -8.90
CA SER A 60 4.01 -7.65 -9.09
C SER A 60 3.59 -6.55 -10.08
N PRO A 61 3.63 -5.26 -9.67
CA PRO A 61 3.30 -4.16 -10.56
C PRO A 61 4.37 -3.96 -11.65
N ARG A 62 4.01 -4.13 -12.93
CA ARG A 62 4.87 -3.88 -14.11
C ARG A 62 5.40 -2.46 -14.16
#